data_AF-A0A929YJJ3-F1
#
_entry.id   AF-A0A929YJJ3-F1
#
_cell.length_a   1.000
_cell.length_b   1.000
_cell.length_c   1.000
_cell.angle_alpha   90.00
_cell.angle_beta   90.00
_cell.angle_gamma   90.00
#
_symmetry.space_group_name_H-M   'P 1'
#
loop_
_entity.id
_entity.type
_entity.pdbx_description
1 polymer ?
#
loop_
_entity_poly.entity_id
_entity_poly.type
_entity_poly.pdbx_seq_one_letter_code
_entity_poly.pdbx_strand_id
1 'polypeptide(L)'
;KKVIAVEKDPETAKKLQANLARQKISNVEIFVGDLRELKLPNEPYKIFANPPFSLSAEVFYKLLNLENRDGQIVELENKNHRRPDAIYLILQKQLALKLIITERHYTSQLGRILAKNYATRIRLPLKETDFTPPPHVPTVLFEAKRFTLSPELGTAQHNCSPS
;
A
#
# COMPACT_ATOMS: atom_id res chain seq x y z
N LYS A 1 4.53 -4.54 -18.84
CA LYS A 1 4.12 -4.31 -17.42
C LYS A 1 3.21 -5.45 -16.99
N LYS A 2 3.50 -6.08 -15.85
CA LYS A 2 2.80 -7.26 -15.32
C LYS A 2 1.96 -6.88 -14.09
N VAL A 3 0.88 -7.62 -13.84
CA VAL A 3 0.06 -7.54 -12.62
C VAL A 3 0.08 -8.90 -11.94
N ILE A 4 0.18 -8.91 -10.60
CA ILE A 4 -0.02 -10.11 -9.79
C ILE A 4 -1.34 -9.90 -9.04
N ALA A 5 -2.36 -10.66 -9.40
CA ALA A 5 -3.64 -10.69 -8.70
C ALA A 5 -3.56 -11.74 -7.58
N VAL A 6 -3.86 -11.32 -6.35
CA VAL A 6 -3.87 -12.21 -5.18
C VAL A 6 -5.32 -12.47 -4.81
N GLU A 7 -5.74 -13.73 -4.84
CA GLU A 7 -7.09 -14.15 -4.47
C GLU A 7 -7.02 -15.37 -3.56
N LYS A 8 -7.66 -15.32 -2.40
CA LYS A 8 -7.61 -16.40 -1.43
C LYS A 8 -8.64 -17.48 -1.73
N ASP A 9 -9.78 -17.12 -2.29
CA ASP A 9 -10.86 -18.05 -2.64
C ASP A 9 -10.61 -18.73 -3.99
N PRO A 10 -10.41 -20.07 -4.05
CA PRO A 10 -10.07 -20.75 -5.29
C PRO A 10 -11.14 -20.65 -6.37
N GLU A 11 -12.43 -20.59 -6.00
CA GLU A 11 -13.53 -20.48 -6.95
C GLU A 11 -13.60 -19.08 -7.59
N THR A 12 -13.36 -18.04 -6.80
CA THR A 12 -13.22 -16.66 -7.28
C THR A 12 -11.99 -16.52 -8.16
N ALA A 13 -10.87 -17.16 -7.82
CA ALA A 13 -9.67 -17.18 -8.65
C ALA A 13 -9.91 -17.85 -10.02
N LYS A 14 -10.63 -18.99 -10.05
CA LYS A 14 -11.04 -19.64 -11.31
C LYS A 14 -11.91 -18.73 -12.17
N LYS A 15 -12.89 -18.05 -11.57
CA LYS A 15 -13.74 -17.06 -12.28
C LYS A 15 -12.90 -15.90 -12.83
N LEU A 16 -11.94 -15.39 -12.07
CA LEU A 16 -11.02 -14.36 -12.51
C LEU A 16 -10.19 -14.85 -13.72
N GLN A 17 -9.63 -16.06 -13.65
CA GLN A 17 -8.88 -16.66 -14.74
C GLN A 17 -9.71 -16.77 -16.03
N ALA A 18 -10.94 -17.27 -15.93
CA ALA A 18 -11.86 -17.36 -17.06
C ALA A 18 -12.22 -15.97 -17.65
N ASN A 19 -12.43 -14.98 -16.79
CA ASN A 19 -12.71 -13.61 -17.21
C ASN A 19 -11.52 -12.98 -17.95
N LEU A 20 -10.30 -13.16 -17.46
CA LEU A 20 -9.07 -12.68 -18.10
C LEU A 20 -8.87 -13.33 -19.47
N ALA A 21 -9.07 -14.65 -19.56
CA ALA A 21 -8.98 -15.38 -20.83
C ALA A 21 -10.02 -14.87 -21.85
N ARG A 22 -11.27 -14.70 -21.43
CA ARG A 22 -12.35 -14.15 -22.28
C ARG A 22 -12.04 -12.74 -22.78
N GLN A 23 -11.43 -11.92 -21.93
CA GLN A 23 -11.03 -10.54 -22.27
C GLN A 23 -9.67 -10.46 -22.98
N LYS A 24 -8.99 -11.59 -23.23
CA LYS A 24 -7.66 -11.67 -23.84
C LYS A 24 -6.58 -10.88 -23.08
N ILE A 25 -6.70 -10.81 -21.76
CA ILE A 25 -5.71 -10.14 -20.89
C ILE A 25 -4.64 -11.18 -20.49
N SER A 26 -3.41 -10.98 -20.95
CA SER A 26 -2.31 -11.95 -20.78
C SER A 26 -1.22 -11.52 -19.79
N ASN A 27 -1.25 -10.28 -19.31
CA ASN A 27 -0.22 -9.71 -18.44
C ASN A 27 -0.57 -9.79 -16.95
N VAL A 28 -1.50 -10.66 -16.56
CA VAL A 28 -1.94 -10.89 -15.18
C VAL A 28 -1.58 -12.31 -14.76
N GLU A 29 -0.79 -12.43 -13.71
CA GLU A 29 -0.57 -13.70 -13.00
C GLU A 29 -1.51 -13.77 -11.80
N ILE A 30 -2.13 -14.93 -11.57
CA ILE A 30 -3.00 -15.16 -10.41
C ILE A 30 -2.22 -15.97 -9.38
N PHE A 31 -2.04 -15.41 -8.19
CA PHE A 31 -1.58 -16.12 -7.01
C PHE A 31 -2.80 -16.49 -6.16
N VAL A 32 -3.08 -17.79 -6.03
CA VAL A 32 -4.19 -18.28 -5.21
C VAL A 32 -3.69 -18.50 -3.78
N GLY A 33 -4.03 -17.59 -2.87
CA GLY A 33 -3.55 -17.65 -1.50
C GLY A 33 -3.65 -16.33 -0.75
N ASP A 34 -3.07 -16.29 0.45
CA ASP A 34 -3.08 -15.10 1.30
C ASP A 34 -1.93 -14.14 0.92
N LEU A 35 -2.20 -12.84 0.86
CA LEU A 35 -1.17 -11.82 0.58
C LEU A 35 0.00 -11.90 1.57
N ARG A 36 -0.26 -12.33 2.81
CA ARG A 36 0.77 -12.48 3.85
C ARG A 36 1.78 -13.59 3.51
N GLU A 37 1.37 -14.56 2.71
CA GLU A 37 2.21 -15.69 2.25
C GLU A 37 2.95 -15.36 0.95
N LEU A 38 2.42 -14.44 0.15
CA LEU A 38 3.06 -14.01 -1.10
C LEU A 38 4.47 -13.48 -0.84
N LYS A 39 5.45 -13.97 -1.60
CA LYS A 39 6.77 -13.35 -1.68
C LYS A 39 6.64 -12.05 -2.48
N LEU A 40 6.82 -10.91 -1.80
CA LEU A 40 6.70 -9.61 -2.44
C LEU A 40 7.84 -9.40 -3.46
N PRO A 41 7.59 -8.65 -4.55
CA PRO A 41 8.61 -8.35 -5.54
C PRO A 41 9.80 -7.59 -4.94
N ASN A 42 11.01 -7.92 -5.39
CA ASN A 42 12.22 -7.16 -5.10
C ASN A 42 12.51 -6.06 -6.16
N GLU A 43 11.61 -5.90 -7.14
CA GLU A 43 11.64 -4.86 -8.18
C GLU A 43 10.58 -3.77 -7.91
N PRO A 44 10.62 -2.58 -8.56
CA PRO A 44 9.60 -1.54 -8.43
C PRO A 44 8.15 -2.01 -8.65
N TYR A 45 7.30 -1.82 -7.65
CA TYR A 45 5.90 -2.22 -7.68
C TYR A 45 4.98 -1.25 -6.93
N LYS A 46 3.69 -1.35 -7.22
CA LYS A 46 2.61 -0.64 -6.53
C LYS A 46 1.59 -1.66 -6.06
N ILE A 47 0.93 -1.37 -4.95
CA ILE A 47 -0.15 -2.20 -4.41
C ILE A 47 -1.47 -1.45 -4.57
N PHE A 48 -2.49 -2.17 -5.04
CA PHE A 48 -3.88 -1.79 -5.00
C PHE A 48 -4.65 -2.92 -4.35
N ALA A 49 -5.38 -2.64 -3.27
CA ALA A 49 -6.20 -3.66 -2.62
C ALA A 49 -7.43 -3.08 -1.92
N ASN A 50 -8.45 -3.92 -1.78
CA ASN A 50 -9.57 -3.74 -0.88
C ASN A 50 -9.49 -4.80 0.22
N PRO A 51 -8.56 -4.69 1.18
CA PRO A 51 -8.42 -5.70 2.22
C PRO A 51 -9.66 -5.71 3.12
N PRO A 52 -10.06 -6.87 3.68
CA PRO A 52 -11.00 -6.89 4.79
C PRO A 52 -10.53 -5.94 5.89
N PHE A 53 -11.44 -5.16 6.48
CA PHE A 53 -11.05 -4.11 7.42
C PHE A 53 -10.27 -4.63 8.64
N SER A 54 -10.60 -5.85 9.09
CA SER A 54 -9.89 -6.53 10.18
C SER A 54 -8.43 -6.88 9.85
N LEU A 55 -8.07 -6.97 8.57
CA LEU A 55 -6.73 -7.35 8.11
C LEU A 55 -5.88 -6.17 7.61
N SER A 56 -6.40 -4.94 7.72
CA SER A 56 -5.75 -3.77 7.13
C SER A 56 -4.37 -3.49 7.74
N ALA A 57 -4.19 -3.70 9.04
CA ALA A 57 -2.91 -3.48 9.71
C ALA A 57 -1.87 -4.54 9.30
N GLU A 58 -2.28 -5.80 9.21
CA GLU A 58 -1.44 -6.93 8.80
C GLU A 58 -0.94 -6.77 7.36
N VAL A 59 -1.76 -6.19 6.47
CA VAL A 59 -1.32 -5.81 5.12
C VAL A 59 -0.17 -4.81 5.22
N PHE A 60 -0.28 -3.76 6.03
CA PHE A 60 0.83 -2.82 6.20
C PHE A 60 2.07 -3.48 6.82
N TYR A 61 1.91 -4.38 7.79
CA TYR A 61 3.03 -5.12 8.39
C TYR A 61 3.79 -5.91 7.33
N LYS A 62 3.07 -6.63 6.48
CA LYS A 62 3.67 -7.35 5.35
C LYS A 62 4.37 -6.41 4.36
N LEU A 63 3.72 -5.31 3.96
CA LEU A 63 4.26 -4.39 2.94
C LEU A 63 5.47 -3.58 3.41
N LEU A 64 5.53 -3.26 4.71
CA LEU A 64 6.56 -2.41 5.29
C LEU A 64 7.63 -3.20 6.07
N ASN A 65 7.50 -4.53 6.11
CA ASN A 65 8.33 -5.46 6.87
C ASN A 65 8.34 -5.12 8.38
N LEU A 66 7.14 -5.08 8.96
CA LEU A 66 6.91 -4.73 10.37
C LEU A 66 6.35 -5.93 11.13
N GLU A 67 6.46 -5.86 12.45
CA GLU A 67 5.83 -6.80 13.37
C GLU A 67 5.23 -6.03 14.56
N ASN A 68 4.09 -6.50 15.06
CA ASN A 68 3.52 -5.99 16.31
C ASN A 68 3.95 -6.91 17.46
N ARG A 69 4.75 -6.38 18.39
CA ARG A 69 5.21 -7.07 19.61
C ARG A 69 4.62 -6.35 20.81
N ASP A 70 3.62 -6.98 21.42
CA ASP A 70 2.95 -6.47 22.64
C ASP A 70 2.48 -5.00 22.53
N GLY A 71 1.91 -4.63 21.38
CA GLY A 71 1.40 -3.28 21.12
C GLY A 71 2.46 -2.29 20.60
N GLN A 72 3.70 -2.73 20.42
CA GLN A 72 4.76 -1.96 19.77
C GLN A 72 5.01 -2.44 18.36
N ILE A 73 4.98 -1.52 17.39
CA ILE A 73 5.28 -1.84 15.99
C ILE A 73 6.78 -1.65 15.76
N VAL A 74 7.47 -2.75 15.43
CA VAL A 74 8.91 -2.77 15.15
C VAL A 74 9.18 -3.00 13.67
N GLU A 75 10.22 -2.35 13.14
CA GLU A 75 10.69 -2.60 11.78
C GLU A 75 11.64 -3.81 11.80
N LEU A 76 11.36 -4.82 10.99
CA LEU A 76 12.23 -5.99 10.86
C LEU A 76 13.36 -5.70 9.88
N GLU A 77 14.58 -6.15 10.20
CA GLU A 77 15.70 -6.05 9.27
C GLU A 77 15.60 -7.15 8.20
N ASN A 78 15.46 -6.73 6.94
CA ASN A 78 15.53 -7.65 5.79
C ASN A 78 16.10 -6.89 4.59
N LYS A 79 17.37 -7.14 4.27
CA LYS A 79 18.08 -6.48 3.15
C LYS A 79 17.44 -6.75 1.78
N ASN A 80 16.66 -7.82 1.65
CA ASN A 80 16.00 -8.19 0.41
C ASN A 80 14.56 -7.65 0.32
N HIS A 81 14.05 -7.00 1.37
CA HIS A 81 12.69 -6.45 1.34
C HIS A 81 12.66 -5.09 0.64
N ARG A 82 11.94 -5.03 -0.48
CA ARG A 82 11.64 -3.77 -1.16
C ARG A 82 10.24 -3.30 -0.78
N ARG A 83 10.14 -2.09 -0.23
CA ARG A 83 8.83 -1.44 0.02
C ARG A 83 8.16 -1.02 -1.30
N PRO A 84 6.81 -1.00 -1.38
CA PRO A 84 6.09 -0.53 -2.58
C PRO A 84 6.39 0.94 -2.89
N ASP A 85 6.39 1.33 -4.16
CA ASP A 85 6.54 2.75 -4.55
C ASP A 85 5.26 3.55 -4.30
N ALA A 86 4.12 2.86 -4.31
CA ALA A 86 2.86 3.41 -3.87
C ALA A 86 1.95 2.31 -3.32
N ILE A 87 1.17 2.68 -2.32
CA ILE A 87 0.19 1.84 -1.65
C ILE A 87 -1.17 2.53 -1.80
N TYR A 88 -2.13 1.82 -2.38
CA TYR A 88 -3.51 2.26 -2.53
C TYR A 88 -4.41 1.23 -1.88
N LEU A 89 -5.02 1.58 -0.76
CA LEU A 89 -5.90 0.68 -0.02
C LEU A 89 -7.25 1.31 0.19
N ILE A 90 -8.32 0.55 -0.01
CA ILE A 90 -9.63 0.90 0.51
C ILE A 90 -9.63 0.61 2.00
N LEU A 91 -9.85 1.64 2.82
CA LEU A 91 -9.80 1.57 4.28
C LEU A 91 -11.04 2.22 4.90
N GLN A 92 -11.33 1.89 6.16
CA GLN A 92 -12.22 2.71 6.97
C GLN A 92 -11.64 4.12 7.14
N LYS A 93 -12.49 5.15 7.03
CA LYS A 93 -12.06 6.56 7.13
C LYS A 93 -11.31 6.85 8.42
N GLN A 94 -11.78 6.32 9.56
CA GLN A 94 -11.13 6.53 10.86
C GLN A 94 -9.73 5.93 10.93
N LEU A 95 -9.52 4.75 10.33
CA LEU A 95 -8.19 4.17 10.23
C LEU A 95 -7.28 5.02 9.33
N ALA A 96 -7.77 5.42 8.15
CA ALA A 96 -7.01 6.24 7.22
C ALA A 96 -6.56 7.58 7.85
N LEU A 97 -7.41 8.23 8.65
CA LEU A 97 -7.06 9.46 9.37
C LEU A 97 -5.91 9.23 10.38
N LYS A 98 -5.86 8.08 11.06
CA LYS A 98 -4.76 7.72 11.97
C LYS A 98 -3.43 7.41 11.25
N LEU A 99 -3.44 7.24 9.93
CA LEU A 99 -2.25 6.99 9.10
C LEU A 99 -1.66 8.26 8.48
N ILE A 100 -2.37 9.40 8.60
CA ILE A 100 -1.94 10.68 8.04
C ILE A 100 -1.48 11.57 9.19
N ILE A 101 -0.27 12.11 9.08
CA ILE A 101 0.24 13.10 10.04
C ILE A 101 -0.48 14.42 9.81
N THR A 102 -1.33 14.80 10.75
CA THR A 102 -1.99 16.10 10.79
C THR A 102 -2.07 16.59 12.24
N GLU A 103 -2.19 17.89 12.45
CA GLU A 103 -2.39 18.47 13.79
C GLU A 103 -3.78 18.16 14.38
N ARG A 104 -4.73 17.71 13.54
CA ARG A 104 -6.15 17.58 13.91
C ARG A 104 -6.52 16.21 14.48
N HIS A 105 -5.68 15.19 14.30
CA HIS A 105 -6.01 13.81 14.65
C HIS A 105 -4.81 13.08 15.27
N TYR A 106 -5.11 12.15 16.19
CA TYR A 106 -4.10 11.26 16.76
C TYR A 106 -3.46 10.40 15.65
N THR A 107 -2.14 10.54 15.48
CA THR A 107 -1.36 9.74 14.55
C THR A 107 -0.92 8.45 15.23
N SER A 108 -1.25 7.31 14.62
CA SER A 108 -0.84 5.98 15.10
C SER A 108 0.67 5.73 14.93
N GLN A 109 1.22 4.74 15.65
CA GLN A 109 2.59 4.26 15.43
C GLN A 109 2.84 3.92 13.95
N LEU A 110 1.87 3.25 13.31
CA LEU A 110 1.94 2.90 11.90
C LEU A 110 1.95 4.13 10.98
N GLY A 111 1.14 5.15 11.29
CA GLY A 111 1.15 6.43 10.57
C GLY A 111 2.51 7.14 10.65
N ARG A 112 3.13 7.13 11.84
CA ARG A 112 4.49 7.68 12.05
C ARG A 112 5.55 6.92 11.25
N ILE A 113 5.47 5.59 11.17
CA ILE A 113 6.38 4.77 10.37
C ILE A 113 6.20 5.06 8.87
N LEU A 114 4.95 5.10 8.39
CA LEU A 114 4.65 5.44 6.99
C LEU A 114 5.26 6.79 6.58
N ALA A 115 5.08 7.81 7.41
CA ALA A 115 5.53 9.17 7.10
C ALA A 115 7.06 9.30 6.95
N LYS A 116 7.85 8.34 7.46
CA LYS A 116 9.31 8.33 7.24
C LYS A 116 9.68 8.24 5.75
N ASN A 117 8.83 7.58 4.94
CA ASN A 117 9.15 7.32 3.52
C ASN A 117 8.02 7.65 2.55
N TYR A 118 6.82 7.97 3.04
CA TYR A 118 5.64 8.15 2.20
C TYR A 118 4.93 9.47 2.47
N ALA A 119 4.50 10.14 1.40
CA ALA A 119 3.43 11.13 1.47
C ALA A 119 2.09 10.39 1.55
N THR A 120 1.34 10.61 2.64
CA THR A 120 0.04 9.96 2.87
C THR A 120 -1.12 10.93 2.74
N ARG A 121 -2.25 10.47 2.17
CA ARG A 121 -3.48 11.26 2.05
C ARG A 121 -4.70 10.38 1.77
N ILE A 122 -5.89 10.94 1.99
CA ILE A 122 -7.13 10.39 1.44
C ILE A 122 -7.20 10.82 -0.03
N ARG A 123 -7.17 9.86 -0.95
CA ARG A 123 -7.23 10.12 -2.40
C ARG A 123 -8.66 10.40 -2.86
N LEU A 124 -9.62 9.63 -2.34
CA LEU A 124 -11.02 9.68 -2.72
C LEU A 124 -11.89 9.15 -1.56
N PRO A 125 -12.90 9.88 -1.07
CA PRO A 125 -13.96 9.29 -0.27
C PRO A 125 -14.86 8.41 -1.14
N LEU A 126 -15.23 7.23 -0.65
CA LEU A 126 -16.08 6.27 -1.38
C LEU A 126 -17.50 6.28 -0.81
N LYS A 127 -18.48 5.98 -1.66
CA LYS A 127 -19.90 5.92 -1.29
C LYS A 127 -20.25 4.49 -0.88
N GLU A 128 -21.24 4.34 -0.01
CA GLU A 128 -21.76 3.03 0.38
C GLU A 128 -22.25 2.21 -0.82
N THR A 129 -22.80 2.91 -1.82
CA THR A 129 -23.27 2.33 -3.10
C THR A 129 -22.15 1.80 -4.00
N ASP A 130 -20.88 2.06 -3.69
CA ASP A 130 -19.75 1.55 -4.45
C ASP A 130 -19.41 0.09 -4.08
N PHE A 131 -20.13 -0.51 -3.14
CA PHE A 131 -19.89 -1.83 -2.59
C PHE A 131 -21.15 -2.69 -2.53
N THR A 132 -20.95 -4.01 -2.60
CA THR A 132 -22.01 -5.00 -2.39
C THR A 132 -21.46 -6.14 -1.51
N PRO A 133 -21.97 -6.32 -0.27
CA PRO A 133 -22.97 -5.47 0.40
C PRO A 133 -22.41 -4.08 0.78
N PRO A 134 -23.26 -3.06 0.98
CA PRO A 134 -22.82 -1.75 1.44
C PRO A 134 -22.16 -1.81 2.82
N PRO A 135 -21.01 -1.14 3.04
CA PRO A 135 -20.37 -1.08 4.35
C PRO A 135 -21.14 -0.16 5.31
N HIS A 136 -21.21 -0.53 6.59
CA HIS A 136 -21.84 0.30 7.64
C HIS A 136 -20.96 1.46 8.14
N VAL A 137 -19.80 1.67 7.52
CA VAL A 137 -18.81 2.65 7.96
C VAL A 137 -18.29 3.44 6.76
N PRO A 138 -17.98 4.74 6.92
CA PRO A 138 -17.38 5.52 5.84
C PRO A 138 -16.06 4.92 5.37
N THR A 139 -15.93 4.70 4.07
CA THR A 139 -14.73 4.13 3.44
C THR A 139 -14.04 5.16 2.55
N VAL A 140 -12.73 5.00 2.40
CA VAL A 140 -11.91 5.90 1.58
C VAL A 140 -10.87 5.10 0.82
N LEU A 141 -10.50 5.58 -0.36
CA LEU A 141 -9.25 5.21 -1.00
C LEU A 141 -8.12 5.99 -0.33
N PHE A 142 -7.32 5.30 0.47
CA PHE A 142 -6.09 5.81 1.06
C PHE A 142 -4.94 5.67 0.06
N GLU A 143 -4.08 6.69 0.00
CA GLU A 143 -2.84 6.68 -0.78
C GLU A 143 -1.64 6.94 0.14
N ALA A 144 -0.60 6.11 0.01
CA ALA A 144 0.75 6.39 0.48
C ALA A 144 1.71 6.29 -0.72
N LYS A 145 2.33 7.40 -1.11
CA LYS A 145 3.28 7.45 -2.23
C LYS A 145 4.70 7.67 -1.71
N ARG A 146 5.64 6.79 -2.07
CA ARG A 146 7.01 6.87 -1.59
C ARG A 146 7.66 8.17 -2.07
N PHE A 147 8.43 8.83 -1.21
CA PHE A 147 9.23 9.97 -1.63
C PHE A 147 10.19 9.52 -2.72
N THR A 148 10.14 10.19 -3.87
CA THR A 148 11.14 9.98 -4.91
C THR A 148 12.39 10.71 -4.44
N LEU A 149 13.46 9.97 -4.13
CA LEU A 149 14.78 10.58 -4.04
C LEU A 149 15.10 11.06 -5.46
N SER A 150 15.07 12.36 -5.70
CA SER A 150 15.66 12.92 -6.92
C SER A 150 17.16 12.62 -6.87
N PRO A 151 17.72 11.87 -7.83
CA PRO A 151 19.14 11.56 -7.82
C PRO A 151 19.96 12.71 -8.45
N GLU A 152 19.71 13.98 -8.12
CA GLU A 152 20.53 15.10 -8.62
C GLU A 152 20.65 16.22 -7.58
N LEU A 153 21.71 16.14 -6.78
CA LEU A 153 22.47 17.33 -6.35
C LEU A 153 23.91 17.11 -6.81
N GLY A 154 24.09 17.11 -8.14
CA GLY A 154 25.40 17.23 -8.75
C GLY A 154 25.91 18.66 -8.55
N THR A 155 26.96 18.80 -7.74
CA THR A 155 27.96 19.87 -7.78
C THR A 155 27.46 21.27 -8.19
N ALA A 156 26.93 22.04 -7.25
CA ALA A 156 26.99 23.49 -7.35
C ALA A 156 28.45 23.91 -7.10
N GLN A 157 29.25 23.97 -8.17
CA GLN A 157 30.56 24.61 -8.15
C GLN A 157 30.37 26.05 -7.66
N HIS A 158 31.00 26.36 -6.53
CA HIS A 158 31.17 27.71 -6.04
C HIS A 158 32.07 28.47 -7.03
N ASN A 159 31.47 29.22 -7.96
CA ASN A 159 32.16 30.34 -8.60
C ASN A 159 31.90 31.59 -7.75
N CYS A 160 32.68 31.74 -6.69
CA CYS A 160 32.89 33.06 -6.07
C CYS A 160 33.98 33.77 -6.87
N SER A 161 33.61 34.82 -7.58
CA SER A 161 34.52 35.90 -7.96
C SER A 161 33.97 37.19 -7.37
N PRO A 162 34.72 37.91 -6.52
CA PRO A 162 34.55 39.33 -6.37
C PRO A 162 35.63 40.07 -7.16
N SER A 163 35.18 41.17 -7.76
CA SER A 163 35.96 42.24 -8.37
C SER A 163 36.87 42.95 -7.36
#